data_AF-A0AAV9D610-F1
#
_entry.id   AF-A0AAV9D610-F1
#
_cell.length_a   1.000
_cell.length_b   1.000
_cell.length_c   1.000
_cell.angle_alpha   90.00
_cell.angle_beta   90.00
_cell.angle_gamma   90.00
#
_symmetry.space_group_name_H-M   'P 1'
#
loop_
_entity.id
_entity.type
_entity.pdbx_description
1 polymer ?
#
loop_
_entity_poly.entity_id
_entity_poly.type
_entity_poly.pdbx_seq_one_letter_code
_entity_poly.pdbx_strand_id
1 'polypeptide(L)'
;MQEEVRGADEKTLEKYAHIISTLPKKISWANDQYEYQGFWYNGLLLNAVMSVQDNFKARLSDILIASSPRSGTTWLKALVFALLNRNPENPKSNHVMFAANPHEYVPFLEIQLYAKNRIPNLDVMPSPRLLATHIPYSSLPKSAKDSGCRIVYISRDIKDVFVSLWHFVNEVRRDMKKAISLKEAFESYCDGVSVYGQYGTINWGT
;
A
#
# COMPACT_ATOMS: atom_id res chain seq x y z
N MET A 1 1.50 -25.55 3.00
CA MET A 1 0.09 -25.55 2.53
C MET A 1 0.02 -24.47 1.45
N GLN A 2 -0.19 -24.85 0.20
CA GLN A 2 -0.17 -23.88 -0.92
C GLN A 2 -1.33 -22.89 -0.76
N GLU A 3 -1.03 -21.60 -0.85
CA GLU A 3 -2.04 -20.54 -0.87
C GLU A 3 -2.94 -20.76 -2.09
N GLU A 4 -4.22 -21.05 -1.88
CA GLU A 4 -5.20 -21.09 -2.95
C GLU A 4 -5.49 -19.64 -3.38
N VAL A 5 -4.76 -19.17 -4.38
CA VAL A 5 -4.92 -17.83 -4.95
C VAL A 5 -5.64 -17.95 -6.27
N ARG A 6 -6.86 -17.44 -6.32
CA ARG A 6 -7.61 -17.33 -7.57
C ARG A 6 -7.28 -16.03 -8.28
N GLY A 7 -7.31 -16.04 -9.61
CA GLY A 7 -7.29 -14.82 -10.41
C GLY A 7 -8.66 -14.14 -10.37
N ALA A 8 -8.68 -12.82 -10.59
CA ALA A 8 -9.91 -12.14 -10.99
C ALA A 8 -10.42 -12.72 -12.32
N ASP A 9 -11.73 -12.88 -12.44
CA ASP A 9 -12.35 -13.31 -13.70
C ASP A 9 -12.20 -12.24 -14.81
N GLU A 10 -12.30 -12.69 -16.05
CA GLU A 10 -12.12 -11.85 -17.25
C GLU A 10 -13.07 -10.63 -17.23
N LYS A 11 -14.34 -10.85 -16.87
CA LYS A 11 -15.34 -9.77 -16.78
C LYS A 11 -14.95 -8.69 -15.77
N THR A 12 -14.37 -9.08 -14.64
CA THR A 12 -13.87 -8.15 -13.62
C THR A 12 -12.66 -7.37 -14.13
N LEU A 13 -11.77 -8.02 -14.87
CA LEU A 13 -10.61 -7.36 -15.48
C LEU A 13 -11.02 -6.38 -16.58
N GLU A 14 -11.99 -6.74 -17.42
CA GLU A 14 -12.58 -5.85 -18.42
C GLU A 14 -13.25 -4.65 -17.77
N LYS A 15 -14.02 -4.85 -16.70
CA LYS A 15 -14.60 -3.77 -15.90
C LYS A 15 -13.53 -2.80 -15.41
N TYR A 16 -12.45 -3.30 -14.81
CA TYR A 16 -11.36 -2.46 -14.31
C TYR A 16 -10.63 -1.72 -15.43
N ALA A 17 -10.32 -2.41 -16.53
CA ALA A 17 -9.68 -1.79 -17.69
C ALA A 17 -10.55 -0.69 -18.31
N HIS A 18 -11.87 -0.92 -18.39
CA HIS A 18 -12.82 0.09 -18.86
C HIS A 18 -12.89 1.29 -17.91
N ILE A 19 -12.92 1.09 -16.60
CA ILE A 19 -12.86 2.21 -15.65
C ILE A 19 -11.59 3.01 -15.87
N ILE A 20 -10.41 2.37 -15.86
CA ILE A 20 -9.12 3.05 -16.00
C ILE A 20 -9.03 3.87 -17.29
N SER A 21 -9.56 3.36 -18.40
CA SER A 21 -9.50 4.06 -19.69
C SER A 21 -10.34 5.34 -19.75
N THR A 22 -11.30 5.50 -18.84
CA THR A 22 -12.18 6.68 -18.75
C THR A 22 -11.68 7.74 -17.75
N LEU A 23 -10.68 7.41 -16.92
CA LEU A 23 -10.22 8.31 -15.86
C LEU A 23 -9.30 9.43 -16.38
N PRO A 24 -9.31 10.61 -15.73
CA PRO A 24 -8.32 11.64 -15.99
C PRO A 24 -6.91 11.08 -15.83
N LYS A 25 -6.05 11.35 -16.83
CA LYS A 25 -4.67 10.86 -16.88
C LYS A 25 -3.69 12.04 -16.87
N LYS A 26 -2.64 11.94 -16.06
CA LYS A 26 -1.49 12.86 -16.08
C LYS A 26 -0.19 12.07 -16.08
N ILE A 27 0.85 12.65 -16.67
CA ILE A 27 2.19 12.08 -16.62
C ILE A 27 2.90 12.65 -15.39
N SER A 28 3.29 11.78 -14.46
CA SER A 28 4.15 12.17 -13.34
C SER A 28 5.63 12.06 -13.72
N TRP A 29 6.49 12.53 -12.83
CA TRP A 29 7.95 12.31 -12.90
C TRP A 29 8.36 10.82 -13.05
N ALA A 30 7.48 9.88 -12.67
CA ALA A 30 7.76 8.45 -12.72
C ALA A 30 7.12 7.72 -13.91
N ASN A 31 5.81 7.89 -14.09
CA ASN A 31 4.96 7.13 -15.01
C ASN A 31 3.58 7.78 -15.13
N ASP A 32 2.75 7.20 -15.99
CA ASP A 32 1.34 7.55 -16.13
C ASP A 32 0.56 7.35 -14.81
N GLN A 33 -0.21 8.37 -14.45
CA GLN A 33 -1.06 8.40 -13.28
C GLN A 33 -2.53 8.63 -13.69
N TYR A 34 -3.43 7.89 -13.08
CA TYR A 34 -4.87 7.95 -13.27
C TYR A 34 -5.53 8.43 -11.99
N GLU A 35 -6.42 9.42 -12.10
CA GLU A 35 -7.17 9.94 -10.96
C GLU A 35 -8.36 9.03 -10.64
N TYR A 36 -8.38 8.44 -9.46
CA TYR A 36 -9.46 7.60 -8.97
C TYR A 36 -9.81 8.00 -7.54
N GLN A 37 -11.09 8.35 -7.31
CA GLN A 37 -11.60 8.76 -6.00
C GLN A 37 -10.80 9.91 -5.34
N GLY A 38 -10.27 10.84 -6.15
CA GLY A 38 -9.49 12.00 -5.69
C GLY A 38 -8.00 11.73 -5.44
N PHE A 39 -7.48 10.54 -5.79
CA PHE A 39 -6.07 10.19 -5.63
C PHE A 39 -5.49 9.64 -6.94
N TRP A 40 -4.16 9.71 -7.07
CA TRP A 40 -3.45 9.31 -8.29
C TRP A 40 -2.81 7.93 -8.12
N TYR A 41 -2.94 7.09 -9.14
CA TYR A 41 -2.37 5.73 -9.15
C TYR A 41 -1.78 5.41 -10.52
N ASN A 42 -0.73 4.59 -10.57
CA ASN A 42 -0.39 3.92 -11.83
C ASN A 42 -1.42 2.82 -12.14
N GLY A 43 -1.56 2.44 -13.42
CA GLY A 43 -2.62 1.52 -13.85
C GLY A 43 -2.58 0.13 -13.18
N LEU A 44 -1.39 -0.43 -12.97
CA LEU A 44 -1.24 -1.72 -12.30
C LEU A 44 -1.68 -1.68 -10.84
N LEU A 45 -1.29 -0.61 -10.15
CA LEU A 45 -1.66 -0.38 -8.76
C LEU A 45 -3.17 -0.11 -8.63
N LEU A 46 -3.73 0.67 -9.55
CA LEU A 46 -5.16 0.99 -9.55
C LEU A 46 -6.03 -0.27 -9.71
N ASN A 47 -5.62 -1.21 -10.57
CA ASN A 47 -6.27 -2.52 -10.66
C ASN A 47 -6.27 -3.26 -9.31
N ALA A 48 -5.13 -3.25 -8.62
CA ALA A 48 -5.04 -3.89 -7.31
C ALA A 48 -5.88 -3.17 -6.25
N VAL A 49 -5.93 -1.84 -6.25
CA VAL A 49 -6.78 -1.04 -5.35
C VAL A 49 -8.27 -1.37 -5.56
N MET A 50 -8.74 -1.42 -6.81
CA MET A 50 -10.12 -1.83 -7.10
C MET A 50 -10.40 -3.28 -6.67
N SER A 51 -9.43 -4.18 -6.89
CA SER A 51 -9.54 -5.57 -6.44
C SER A 51 -9.64 -5.68 -4.91
N VAL A 52 -8.86 -4.90 -4.17
CA VAL A 52 -8.95 -4.78 -2.71
C VAL A 52 -10.32 -4.26 -2.29
N GLN A 53 -10.84 -3.21 -2.94
CA GLN A 53 -12.16 -2.66 -2.66
C GLN A 53 -13.29 -3.69 -2.86
N ASP A 54 -13.26 -4.47 -3.93
CA ASP A 54 -14.30 -5.44 -4.27
C ASP A 54 -14.22 -6.70 -3.38
N ASN A 55 -13.01 -7.16 -3.02
CA ASN A 55 -12.80 -8.51 -2.47
C ASN A 55 -12.32 -8.56 -1.01
N PHE A 56 -11.68 -7.51 -0.48
CA PHE A 56 -11.15 -7.56 0.89
C PHE A 56 -12.29 -7.53 1.92
N LYS A 57 -12.30 -8.53 2.81
CA LYS A 57 -13.23 -8.61 3.95
C LYS A 57 -12.44 -8.51 5.25
N ALA A 58 -12.49 -7.34 5.87
CA ALA A 58 -11.86 -7.13 7.18
C ALA A 58 -12.57 -7.93 8.28
N ARG A 59 -11.79 -8.38 9.26
CA ARG A 59 -12.25 -8.97 10.52
C ARG A 59 -12.10 -7.94 11.63
N LEU A 60 -12.93 -8.02 12.66
CA LEU A 60 -12.81 -7.18 13.86
C LEU A 60 -11.41 -7.26 14.49
N SER A 61 -10.78 -8.44 14.44
CA SER A 61 -9.44 -8.69 14.98
C SER A 61 -8.29 -8.17 14.11
N ASP A 62 -8.56 -7.69 12.89
CA ASP A 62 -7.49 -7.25 11.99
C ASP A 62 -6.82 -5.97 12.51
N ILE A 63 -5.54 -5.83 12.15
CA ILE A 63 -4.75 -4.63 12.38
C ILE A 63 -4.19 -4.19 11.03
N LEU A 64 -4.63 -3.02 10.56
CA LEU A 64 -4.17 -2.41 9.32
C LEU A 64 -3.12 -1.34 9.63
N ILE A 65 -1.90 -1.54 9.15
CA ILE A 65 -0.85 -0.53 9.15
C ILE A 65 -1.02 0.36 7.91
N ALA A 66 -1.49 1.58 8.13
CA ALA A 66 -1.69 2.57 7.10
C ALA A 66 -0.55 3.59 7.09
N SER A 67 -0.15 4.05 5.91
CA SER A 67 0.84 5.14 5.77
C SER A 67 0.81 5.66 4.35
N SER A 68 1.23 6.91 4.11
CA SER A 68 1.72 7.25 2.78
C SER A 68 3.05 6.54 2.52
N PRO A 69 3.39 6.16 1.28
CA PRO A 69 4.70 5.63 0.97
C PRO A 69 5.82 6.48 1.56
N ARG A 70 6.86 5.81 2.06
CA ARG A 70 8.10 6.42 2.60
C ARG A 70 7.95 7.17 3.93
N SER A 71 6.81 7.03 4.62
CA SER A 71 6.56 7.66 5.93
C SER A 71 7.02 6.81 7.13
N GLY A 72 7.85 5.77 6.91
CA GLY A 72 8.33 4.89 7.99
C GLY A 72 7.60 3.55 8.12
N THR A 73 6.88 3.11 7.07
CA THR A 73 6.07 1.88 7.09
C THR A 73 6.86 0.63 7.46
N THR A 74 8.09 0.47 6.95
CA THR A 74 8.95 -0.69 7.29
C THR A 74 9.25 -0.76 8.78
N TRP A 75 9.51 0.39 9.41
CA TRP A 75 9.76 0.48 10.85
C TRP A 75 8.49 0.19 11.65
N LEU A 76 7.35 0.75 11.26
CA LEU A 76 6.08 0.48 11.93
C LEU A 76 5.65 -1.00 11.80
N LYS A 77 5.83 -1.61 10.62
CA LYS A 77 5.60 -3.05 10.40
C LYS A 77 6.42 -3.90 11.37
N ALA A 78 7.72 -3.62 11.44
CA ALA A 78 8.63 -4.31 12.35
C ALA A 78 8.20 -4.19 13.82
N LEU A 79 7.88 -2.98 14.27
CA LEU A 79 7.48 -2.72 15.65
C LEU A 79 6.19 -3.44 16.04
N VAL A 80 5.12 -3.28 15.23
CA VAL A 80 3.82 -3.90 15.55
C VAL A 80 3.93 -5.42 15.48
N PHE A 81 4.65 -5.95 14.48
CA PHE A 81 4.89 -7.38 14.38
C PHE A 81 5.67 -7.92 15.58
N ALA A 82 6.73 -7.23 16.01
CA ALA A 82 7.50 -7.61 17.19
C ALA A 82 6.68 -7.53 18.47
N LEU A 83 5.78 -6.55 18.59
CA LEU A 83 4.88 -6.42 19.73
C LEU A 83 3.89 -7.59 19.82
N LEU A 84 3.28 -7.97 18.70
CA LEU A 84 2.29 -9.05 18.65
C LEU A 84 2.91 -10.45 18.88
N ASN A 85 4.18 -10.62 18.52
CA ASN A 85 4.89 -11.90 18.62
C ASN A 85 5.91 -11.93 19.78
N ARG A 86 5.86 -10.94 20.67
CA ARG A 86 6.75 -10.88 21.83
C ARG A 86 6.48 -12.07 22.75
N ASN A 87 7.54 -12.76 23.16
CA ASN A 87 7.50 -13.73 24.25
C ASN A 87 7.98 -13.05 25.55
N PRO A 88 7.09 -12.73 26.52
CA PRO A 88 7.48 -12.10 27.78
C PRO A 88 8.40 -12.99 28.63
N GLU A 89 8.22 -14.30 28.55
CA GLU A 89 8.99 -15.30 29.31
C GLU A 89 10.41 -15.48 28.75
N ASN A 90 10.63 -15.13 27.48
CA ASN A 90 11.96 -15.17 26.89
C ASN A 90 12.23 -13.94 25.98
N PRO A 91 12.48 -12.76 26.59
CA PRO A 91 12.69 -11.52 25.84
C PRO A 91 13.94 -11.53 24.95
N LYS A 92 14.89 -12.43 25.21
CA LYS A 92 16.16 -12.56 24.49
C LYS A 92 16.13 -13.63 23.40
N SER A 93 15.03 -14.36 23.23
CA SER A 93 14.93 -15.35 22.14
C SER A 93 15.09 -14.66 20.78
N ASN A 94 15.74 -15.34 19.83
CA ASN A 94 15.86 -14.84 18.47
C ASN A 94 14.47 -14.59 17.89
N HIS A 95 14.14 -13.31 17.71
CA HIS A 95 12.84 -12.92 17.20
C HIS A 95 12.77 -13.24 15.71
N VAL A 96 11.63 -13.78 15.25
CA VAL A 96 11.49 -14.22 13.84
C VAL A 96 11.71 -13.07 12.85
N MET A 97 11.54 -11.81 13.27
CA MET A 97 11.85 -10.62 12.45
C MET A 97 13.29 -10.58 11.90
N PHE A 98 14.27 -11.25 12.51
CA PHE A 98 15.63 -11.30 11.97
C PHE A 98 15.77 -12.23 10.75
N ALA A 99 14.79 -13.08 10.49
CA ALA A 99 14.87 -14.08 9.42
C ALA A 99 14.44 -13.56 8.05
N ALA A 100 13.66 -12.47 7.98
CA ALA A 100 13.15 -11.95 6.72
C ALA A 100 12.86 -10.44 6.78
N ASN A 101 12.58 -9.84 5.63
CA ASN A 101 12.22 -8.41 5.58
C ASN A 101 10.85 -8.18 6.24
N PRO A 102 10.61 -7.08 7.00
CA PRO A 102 9.30 -6.78 7.60
C PRO A 102 8.12 -6.78 6.61
N HIS A 103 8.39 -6.51 5.33
CA HIS A 103 7.37 -6.57 4.28
C HIS A 103 6.87 -7.99 3.99
N GLU A 104 7.63 -9.03 4.34
CA GLU A 104 7.24 -10.44 4.21
C GLU A 104 6.30 -10.88 5.34
N TYR A 105 6.49 -10.34 6.55
CA TYR A 105 5.62 -10.63 7.69
C TYR A 105 4.32 -9.83 7.68
N VAL A 106 4.36 -8.62 7.12
CA VAL A 106 3.20 -7.72 7.05
C VAL A 106 3.00 -7.29 5.60
N PRO A 107 2.30 -8.09 4.79
CA PRO A 107 2.13 -7.80 3.38
C PRO A 107 1.16 -6.65 3.15
N PHE A 108 1.43 -5.85 2.12
CA PHE A 108 0.52 -4.84 1.61
C PHE A 108 -0.63 -5.48 0.84
N LEU A 109 -1.84 -5.01 1.08
CA LEU A 109 -3.03 -5.43 0.35
C LEU A 109 -2.83 -5.23 -1.17
N GLU A 110 -2.55 -4.02 -1.60
CA GLU A 110 -2.54 -3.64 -3.02
C GLU A 110 -1.19 -3.85 -3.74
N ILE A 111 -0.11 -4.17 -3.03
CA ILE A 111 1.22 -4.36 -3.64
C ILE A 111 1.64 -5.84 -3.67
N GLN A 112 1.24 -6.64 -2.68
CA GLN A 112 1.72 -8.03 -2.54
C GLN A 112 0.57 -9.04 -2.65
N LEU A 113 -0.54 -8.79 -1.97
CA LEU A 113 -1.65 -9.72 -1.87
C LEU A 113 -2.56 -9.71 -3.11
N TYR A 114 -3.01 -8.53 -3.51
CA TYR A 114 -3.94 -8.32 -4.64
C TYR A 114 -3.25 -7.84 -5.93
N ALA A 115 -1.92 -7.76 -5.93
CA ALA A 115 -1.17 -7.39 -7.12
C ALA A 115 -1.31 -8.45 -8.23
N LYS A 116 -1.07 -8.03 -9.48
CA LYS A 116 -1.18 -8.90 -10.67
C LYS A 116 -2.52 -9.63 -10.75
N ASN A 117 -3.62 -8.94 -10.44
CA ASN A 117 -4.98 -9.45 -10.55
C ASN A 117 -5.29 -10.67 -9.66
N ARG A 118 -4.52 -10.86 -8.58
CA ARG A 118 -4.73 -11.93 -7.60
C ARG A 118 -5.88 -11.59 -6.67
N ILE A 119 -6.61 -12.61 -6.25
CA ILE A 119 -7.59 -12.57 -5.15
C ILE A 119 -7.16 -13.67 -4.17
N PRO A 120 -6.38 -13.31 -3.12
CA PRO A 120 -5.91 -14.29 -2.16
C PRO A 120 -7.02 -14.73 -1.23
N ASN A 121 -7.01 -16.01 -0.86
CA ASN A 121 -7.82 -16.50 0.24
C ASN A 121 -7.18 -16.09 1.57
N LEU A 122 -7.61 -14.94 2.12
CA LEU A 122 -7.11 -14.45 3.41
C LEU A 122 -7.71 -15.20 4.61
N ASP A 123 -8.59 -16.19 4.38
CA ASP A 123 -9.18 -16.95 5.46
C ASP A 123 -8.23 -17.95 6.11
N VAL A 124 -7.22 -18.38 5.35
CA VAL A 124 -6.15 -19.25 5.83
C VAL A 124 -5.18 -18.55 6.80
N MET A 125 -5.20 -17.21 6.87
CA MET A 125 -4.35 -16.46 7.79
C MET A 125 -4.94 -16.50 9.21
N PRO A 126 -4.13 -16.82 10.24
CA PRO A 126 -4.59 -16.78 11.62
C PRO A 126 -4.93 -15.36 12.05
N SER A 127 -5.90 -15.22 12.95
CA SER A 127 -6.22 -13.95 13.58
C SER A 127 -5.33 -13.71 14.82
N PRO A 128 -4.96 -12.44 15.13
CA PRO A 128 -5.23 -11.24 14.35
C PRO A 128 -4.36 -11.17 13.07
N ARG A 129 -4.95 -10.78 11.94
CA ARG A 129 -4.17 -10.55 10.72
C ARG A 129 -3.51 -9.17 10.80
N LEU A 130 -2.18 -9.15 10.68
CA LEU A 130 -1.41 -7.92 10.56
C LEU A 130 -1.15 -7.64 9.08
N LEU A 131 -1.79 -6.60 8.54
CA LEU A 131 -1.75 -6.25 7.12
C LEU A 131 -1.36 -4.78 6.97
N ALA A 132 -0.90 -4.38 5.79
CA ALA A 132 -0.58 -2.99 5.52
C ALA A 132 -1.26 -2.45 4.27
N THR A 133 -1.36 -1.13 4.18
CA THR A 133 -1.87 -0.46 2.99
C THR A 133 -1.35 0.97 2.88
N HIS A 134 -1.24 1.46 1.66
CA HIS A 134 -1.07 2.86 1.33
C HIS A 134 -2.36 3.49 0.78
N ILE A 135 -3.44 2.70 0.64
CA ILE A 135 -4.75 3.19 0.20
C ILE A 135 -5.25 4.26 1.18
N PRO A 136 -5.62 5.46 0.70
CA PRO A 136 -6.20 6.51 1.53
C PRO A 136 -7.50 6.07 2.23
N TYR A 137 -7.78 6.63 3.40
CA TYR A 137 -8.92 6.21 4.25
C TYR A 137 -10.26 6.20 3.50
N SER A 138 -10.54 7.26 2.76
CA SER A 138 -11.79 7.42 2.00
C SER A 138 -11.94 6.31 0.95
N SER A 139 -10.83 5.86 0.37
CA SER A 139 -10.76 4.76 -0.60
C SER A 139 -10.59 3.36 0.02
N LEU A 140 -10.52 3.23 1.35
CA LEU A 140 -10.48 1.89 1.95
C LEU A 140 -11.78 1.11 1.68
N PRO A 141 -11.70 -0.23 1.61
CA PRO A 141 -12.88 -1.09 1.51
C PRO A 141 -13.88 -0.78 2.62
N LYS A 142 -15.17 -0.81 2.29
CA LYS A 142 -16.24 -0.59 3.26
C LYS A 142 -16.15 -1.56 4.45
N SER A 143 -15.75 -2.81 4.20
CA SER A 143 -15.52 -3.81 5.25
C SER A 143 -14.47 -3.35 6.28
N ALA A 144 -13.37 -2.74 5.85
CA ALA A 144 -12.34 -2.20 6.75
C ALA A 144 -12.87 -1.05 7.61
N LYS A 145 -13.65 -0.14 7.00
CA LYS A 145 -14.25 1.01 7.70
C LYS A 145 -15.34 0.61 8.72
N ASP A 146 -16.15 -0.38 8.37
CA ASP A 146 -17.34 -0.74 9.16
C ASP A 146 -17.05 -1.85 10.19
N SER A 147 -16.00 -2.66 10.00
CA SER A 147 -15.71 -3.83 10.86
C SER A 147 -15.26 -3.50 12.29
N GLY A 148 -14.86 -2.26 12.56
CA GLY A 148 -14.19 -1.90 13.82
C GLY A 148 -12.77 -2.44 13.97
N CYS A 149 -12.15 -2.91 12.87
CA CYS A 149 -10.75 -3.32 12.88
C CYS A 149 -9.84 -2.14 13.25
N ARG A 150 -8.65 -2.44 13.80
CA ARG A 150 -7.73 -1.39 14.26
C ARG A 150 -6.94 -0.88 13.07
N ILE A 151 -6.86 0.43 12.90
CA ILE A 151 -6.01 1.07 11.90
C ILE A 151 -4.93 1.88 12.63
N VAL A 152 -3.66 1.57 12.35
CA VAL A 152 -2.51 2.29 12.89
C VAL A 152 -1.87 3.07 11.74
N TYR A 153 -1.96 4.40 11.80
CA TYR A 153 -1.41 5.28 10.78
C TYR A 153 -0.08 5.91 11.21
N ILE A 154 0.89 6.00 10.30
CA ILE A 154 2.12 6.76 10.49
C ILE A 154 2.30 7.82 9.40
N SER A 155 2.61 9.03 9.86
CA SER A 155 2.96 10.20 9.07
C SER A 155 4.41 10.62 9.36
N ARG A 156 5.00 11.33 8.40
CA ARG A 156 6.29 12.01 8.44
C ARG A 156 6.18 13.44 7.86
N ASP A 157 7.16 14.31 8.08
CA ASP A 157 7.19 15.61 7.39
C ASP A 157 7.17 15.43 5.87
N ILE A 158 6.41 16.28 5.17
CA ILE A 158 6.17 16.15 3.73
C ILE A 158 7.45 16.30 2.88
N LYS A 159 8.40 17.15 3.31
CA LYS A 159 9.67 17.37 2.61
C LYS A 159 10.55 16.13 2.72
N ASP A 160 10.57 15.52 3.90
CA ASP A 160 11.27 14.26 4.15
C ASP A 160 10.69 13.09 3.34
N VAL A 161 9.35 13.01 3.27
CA VAL A 161 8.66 12.00 2.45
C VAL A 161 9.06 12.15 0.98
N PHE A 162 9.04 13.37 0.46
CA PHE A 162 9.45 13.67 -0.91
C PHE A 162 10.88 13.21 -1.20
N VAL A 163 11.86 13.63 -0.40
CA VAL A 163 13.27 13.26 -0.61
C VAL A 163 13.46 11.74 -0.55
N SER A 164 12.81 11.07 0.42
CA SER A 164 12.88 9.61 0.53
C SER A 164 12.23 8.89 -0.66
N LEU A 165 11.13 9.43 -1.19
CA LEU A 165 10.44 8.91 -2.35
C LEU A 165 11.26 9.09 -3.62
N TRP A 166 11.87 10.25 -3.82
CA TRP A 166 12.75 10.53 -4.93
C TRP A 166 13.92 9.54 -5.02
N HIS A 167 14.64 9.32 -3.92
CA HIS A 167 15.70 8.32 -3.86
C HIS A 167 15.18 6.91 -4.13
N PHE A 168 14.06 6.52 -3.53
CA PHE A 168 13.48 5.19 -3.72
C PHE A 168 13.10 4.91 -5.17
N VAL A 169 12.43 5.86 -5.83
CA VAL A 169 12.01 5.68 -7.21
C VAL A 169 13.22 5.60 -8.15
N ASN A 170 14.26 6.40 -7.91
CA ASN A 170 15.50 6.30 -8.69
C ASN A 170 16.22 4.95 -8.48
N GLU A 171 16.21 4.39 -7.25
CA GLU A 171 16.78 3.07 -6.99
C GLU A 171 15.96 1.95 -7.69
N VAL A 172 14.63 2.00 -7.60
CA VAL A 172 13.75 1.05 -8.31
C VAL A 172 13.93 1.13 -9.83
N ARG A 173 14.27 2.32 -10.34
CA ARG A 173 14.50 2.59 -11.76
C ARG A 173 15.99 2.62 -12.13
N ARG A 174 16.88 2.02 -11.34
CA ARG A 174 18.33 2.09 -11.59
C ARG A 174 18.77 1.60 -12.97
N ASP A 175 18.02 0.65 -13.54
CA ASP A 175 18.29 0.09 -14.87
C ASP A 175 17.79 0.99 -16.02
N MET A 176 17.08 2.07 -15.70
CA MET A 176 16.64 3.07 -16.67
C MET A 176 17.80 4.01 -17.01
N LYS A 177 17.98 4.31 -18.30
CA LYS A 177 19.12 5.12 -18.80
C LYS A 177 19.26 6.52 -18.20
N LYS A 178 18.20 7.10 -17.64
CA LYS A 178 18.19 8.45 -17.08
C LYS A 178 17.52 8.44 -15.69
N ALA A 179 18.29 8.83 -14.67
CA ALA A 179 17.75 9.13 -13.36
C ALA A 179 16.85 10.38 -13.41
N ILE A 180 15.81 10.39 -12.58
CA ILE A 180 14.91 11.53 -12.49
C ILE A 180 15.60 12.62 -11.68
N SER A 181 15.65 13.83 -12.20
CA SER A 181 16.25 14.94 -11.47
C SER A 181 15.39 15.33 -10.27
N LEU A 182 16.03 15.86 -9.22
CA LEU A 182 15.32 16.33 -8.03
C LEU A 182 14.32 17.44 -8.38
N LYS A 183 14.68 18.34 -9.30
CA LYS A 183 13.83 19.45 -9.75
C LYS A 183 12.56 18.94 -10.45
N GLU A 184 12.69 18.08 -11.47
CA GLU A 184 11.54 17.50 -12.18
C GLU A 184 10.60 16.75 -11.21
N ALA A 185 11.19 16.00 -10.26
CA ALA A 185 10.41 15.30 -9.25
C ALA A 185 9.68 16.25 -8.29
N PHE A 186 10.35 17.33 -7.87
CA PHE A 186 9.78 18.31 -6.94
C PHE A 186 8.61 19.08 -7.55
N GLU A 187 8.77 19.56 -8.79
CA GLU A 187 7.70 20.25 -9.53
C GLU A 187 6.46 19.34 -9.67
N SER A 188 6.66 18.08 -10.13
CA SER A 188 5.56 17.11 -10.24
C SER A 188 4.93 16.75 -8.89
N TYR A 189 5.71 16.73 -7.81
CA TYR A 189 5.22 16.46 -6.45
C TYR A 189 4.37 17.62 -5.93
N CYS A 190 4.78 18.87 -6.17
CA CYS A 190 4.02 20.08 -5.85
C CYS A 190 2.71 20.18 -6.63
N ASP A 191 2.70 19.75 -7.90
CA ASP A 191 1.48 19.66 -8.74
C ASP A 191 0.48 18.60 -8.24
N GLY A 192 0.90 17.78 -7.27
CA GLY A 192 0.07 16.78 -6.62
C GLY A 192 -0.15 15.49 -7.38
N VAL A 193 0.56 15.30 -8.48
CA VAL A 193 0.50 14.10 -9.30
C VAL A 193 1.53 13.10 -8.77
N SER A 194 1.23 12.54 -7.61
CA SER A 194 2.05 11.53 -6.92
C SER A 194 1.21 10.31 -6.57
N VAL A 195 1.79 9.12 -6.61
CA VAL A 195 1.08 7.86 -6.28
C VAL A 195 0.49 7.94 -4.86
N TYR A 196 -0.79 7.58 -4.72
CA TYR A 196 -1.66 7.76 -3.54
C TYR A 196 -2.04 9.22 -3.22
N GLY A 197 -1.78 10.16 -4.13
CA GLY A 197 -2.15 11.57 -4.05
C GLY A 197 -1.15 12.47 -3.34
N GLN A 198 -1.56 13.73 -3.12
CA GLN A 198 -0.79 14.69 -2.32
C GLN A 198 -0.76 14.25 -0.87
N TYR A 199 0.44 14.16 -0.31
CA TYR A 199 0.62 13.80 1.09
C TYR A 199 -0.20 14.68 2.07
N GLY A 200 -0.41 15.96 1.74
CA GLY A 200 -1.22 16.90 2.53
C GLY A 200 -2.74 16.79 2.39
N THR A 201 -3.25 16.04 1.41
CA THR A 201 -4.71 15.80 1.23
C THR A 201 -5.15 14.44 1.78
N ILE A 202 -4.20 13.61 2.21
CA ILE A 202 -4.45 12.34 2.90
C ILE A 202 -4.90 12.67 4.34
N ASN A 203 -6.12 13.18 4.49
CA ASN A 203 -6.75 13.46 5.77
C ASN A 203 -7.22 12.16 6.42
N TRP A 204 -6.47 11.65 7.40
CA TRP A 204 -6.90 10.54 8.27
C TRP A 204 -7.70 11.02 9.50
N GLY A 205 -8.19 12.26 9.48
CA GLY A 205 -9.01 12.81 10.57
C GLY A 205 -8.29 12.81 11.90
N THR A 206 -7.40 13.77 12.12
CA THR A 206 -7.00 14.21 13.46
C THR A 206 -7.86 15.37 13.89
#